data_AF-A0A920AB00-F1
#
_entry.id   AF-A0A920AB00-F1
#
_cell.length_a   1.000
_cell.length_b   1.000
_cell.length_c   1.000
_cell.angle_alpha   90.00
_cell.angle_beta   90.00
_cell.angle_gamma   90.00
#
_symmetry.space_group_name_H-M   'P 1'
#
loop_
_entity.id
_entity.type
_entity.pdbx_description
1 polymer ?
#
loop_
_entity_poly.entity_id
_entity_poly.type
_entity_poly.pdbx_seq_one_letter_code
_entity_poly.pdbx_strand_id
1 'polypeptide(L)' 'MTCSSKQVLKPQLEEGITEVVWADKKKHFSCLSNTFTSIVELLKQEKVVHYLCS' A
#
# COMPACT_ATOMS: atom_id res chain seq x y z
N MET A 1 12.04 -14.49 6.50
CA MET A 1 10.74 -14.86 7.11
C MET A 1 9.69 -14.91 6.01
N THR A 2 9.27 -16.10 5.59
CA THR A 2 8.21 -16.28 4.57
C THR A 2 6.86 -16.45 5.27
N CYS A 3 6.02 -15.42 5.22
CA CYS A 3 4.65 -15.47 5.73
C CYS A 3 3.77 -16.15 4.67
N SER A 4 3.34 -17.38 4.95
CA SER A 4 2.68 -18.29 4.00
C SER A 4 1.16 -18.11 3.88
N SER A 5 0.57 -17.18 4.63
CA SER A 5 -0.88 -16.88 4.60
C SER A 5 -1.09 -15.37 4.66
N LYS A 6 -1.92 -14.82 3.76
CA LYS A 6 -2.38 -13.42 3.82
C LYS A 6 -2.90 -13.16 5.24
N GLN A 7 -2.17 -12.38 6.04
CA GLN A 7 -2.62 -12.06 7.39
C GLN A 7 -3.90 -11.22 7.29
N VAL A 8 -4.89 -11.50 8.15
CA VAL A 8 -6.12 -10.71 8.19
C VAL A 8 -5.77 -9.36 8.80
N LEU A 9 -5.46 -8.38 7.96
CA LEU A 9 -5.28 -7.00 8.39
C LEU A 9 -6.65 -6.45 8.78
N LYS A 10 -6.76 -5.95 10.01
CA LYS A 10 -7.97 -5.28 10.49
C LYS A 10 -7.75 -3.76 10.40
N PRO A 11 -8.70 -3.00 9.85
CA PRO A 11 -8.65 -1.54 9.87
C PRO A 11 -8.61 -1.01 11.32
N GLN A 12 -7.91 0.10 11.54
CA GLN A 12 -7.82 0.79 12.82
C GLN A 12 -8.77 1.99 12.83
N LEU A 13 -10.05 1.74 13.13
CA LEU A 13 -11.12 2.74 13.03
C LEU A 13 -10.88 3.97 13.93
N GLU A 14 -10.31 3.76 15.12
CA GLU A 14 -9.96 4.83 16.07
C GLU A 14 -8.91 5.80 15.51
N GLU A 15 -8.03 5.32 14.63
CA GLU A 15 -7.00 6.10 13.94
C GLU A 15 -7.49 6.63 12.58
N GLY A 16 -8.78 6.47 12.27
CA GLY A 16 -9.38 6.86 11.00
C GLY A 16 -9.05 5.94 9.82
N ILE A 17 -8.40 4.78 10.07
CA ILE A 17 -8.12 3.79 9.02
C ILE A 17 -9.33 2.88 8.89
N THR A 18 -10.16 3.15 7.87
CA THR A 18 -11.45 2.48 7.65
C THR A 18 -11.35 1.26 6.72
N GLU A 19 -10.35 1.20 5.86
CA GLU A 19 -10.18 0.14 4.87
C GLU A 19 -8.73 -0.33 4.81
N VAL A 20 -8.53 -1.65 4.70
CA VAL A 20 -7.21 -2.25 4.46
C VAL A 20 -7.34 -3.31 3.39
N VAL A 21 -6.49 -3.21 2.36
CA VAL A 21 -6.50 -4.11 1.21
C VAL A 21 -5.12 -4.70 0.97
N TRP A 22 -5.08 -5.99 0.64
CA TRP A 22 -3.90 -6.61 0.05
C TRP A 22 -3.90 -6.34 -1.45
N ALA A 23 -3.01 -5.46 -1.92
CA ALA A 23 -2.85 -5.16 -3.34
C ALA A 23 -1.73 -6.02 -3.95
N ASP A 24 -2.00 -6.63 -5.10
CA ASP A 24 -0.97 -7.17 -5.97
C ASP A 24 -0.41 -6.07 -6.90
N LYS A 25 0.59 -6.38 -7.72
CA LYS A 25 1.21 -5.41 -8.66
C LYS A 25 0.19 -4.71 -9.56
N LYS A 26 -0.89 -5.39 -9.96
CA LYS A 26 -1.92 -4.81 -10.84
C LYS A 26 -2.80 -3.81 -10.09
N LYS A 27 -3.24 -4.18 -8.88
CA LYS A 27 -4.07 -3.30 -8.02
C LYS A 27 -3.31 -2.11 -7.45
N HIS A 28 -1.99 -2.25 -7.30
CA HIS A 28 -1.15 -1.22 -6.70
C HIS A 28 -1.18 0.12 -7.46
N PHE A 29 -1.21 0.09 -8.80
CA PHE A 29 -1.31 1.31 -9.61
C PHE A 29 -2.59 2.10 -9.33
N SER A 30 -3.71 1.40 -9.12
CA SER A 30 -4.99 2.02 -8.76
C SER A 30 -4.94 2.65 -7.35
N CYS A 31 -4.23 2.02 -6.41
CA CYS A 31 -4.02 2.59 -5.07
C CYS A 31 -3.20 3.90 -5.15
N LEU A 32 -2.14 3.94 -5.96
CA LEU A 32 -1.33 5.15 -6.13
C LEU A 32 -2.13 6.33 -6.71
N SER A 33 -3.07 6.08 -7.63
CA SER A 33 -3.92 7.14 -8.17
C SER A 33 -4.90 7.74 -7.17
N ASN A 34 -5.22 7.02 -6.10
CA ASN A 34 -6.12 7.47 -5.03
C ASN A 34 -5.35 7.78 -3.72
N THR A 35 -4.07 8.16 -3.84
CA THR A 35 -3.19 8.48 -2.71
C THR A 35 -2.78 9.94 -2.78
N PHE A 36 -2.62 10.59 -1.62
CA PHE A 36 -2.11 11.96 -1.54
C PHE A 36 -0.73 12.10 -2.18
N THR A 37 -0.50 13.21 -2.90
CA THR A 37 0.75 13.49 -3.61
C THR A 37 1.98 13.42 -2.70
N SER A 38 1.88 13.94 -1.47
CA SER A 38 2.99 13.91 -0.50
C SER A 38 3.42 12.49 -0.13
N ILE A 39 2.46 11.56 -0.02
CA ILE A 39 2.74 10.14 0.23
C ILE A 39 3.36 9.50 -1.01
N VAL A 40 2.85 9.80 -2.21
CA VAL A 40 3.41 9.30 -3.47
C VAL A 40 4.86 9.76 -3.66
N GLU A 41 5.16 11.02 -3.37
CA GLU A 41 6.52 11.58 -3.44
C GLU A 41 7.47 10.91 -2.46
N LEU A 42 7.04 10.71 -1.20
CA LEU A 42 7.81 9.99 -0.18
C LEU A 42 8.12 8.56 -0.66
N LEU A 43 7.12 7.83 -1.17
CA LEU A 43 7.33 6.45 -1.66
C LEU A 43 8.31 6.39 -2.84
N LYS A 44 8.37 7.44 -3.69
CA LYS A 44 9.36 7.56 -4.77
C LYS A 44 10.77 7.80 -4.21
N GLN A 45 10.91 8.70 -3.24
CA GLN A 45 12.20 9.03 -2.60
C GLN A 45 12.80 7.79 -1.91
N GLU A 46 11.98 7.03 -1.19
CA GLU A 46 12.38 5.81 -0.49
C GLU A 46 12.61 4.62 -1.43
N LYS A 47 12.52 4.83 -2.75
CA LYS A 47 12.67 3.81 -3.81
C LYS A 47 11.69 2.63 -3.68
N VAL A 48 10.66 2.75 -2.85
CA VAL A 48 9.61 1.73 -2.68
C VAL A 48 8.84 1.58 -3.99
N VAL A 49 8.59 2.68 -4.71
CA VAL A 49 7.92 2.66 -6.02
C VAL A 49 8.65 1.82 -7.07
N HIS A 50 9.98 1.70 -7.00
CA HIS A 50 10.74 0.85 -7.94
C HIS A 50 10.41 -0.64 -7.80
N TYR A 51 10.03 -1.10 -6.61
CA TYR A 51 9.55 -2.47 -6.36
C TYR A 51 8.08 -2.67 -6.76
N LEU A 52 7.37 -1.58 -7.05
CA LEU A 52 5.93 -1.57 -7.34
C LEU A 52 5.63 -1.44 -8.84
N CYS A 53 6.55 -0.87 -9.61
CA CYS A 53 6.42 -0.65 -11.05
C CYS A 53 7.21 -1.65 -11.93
N SER A 54 7.88 -2.64 -11.34
CA SER A 54 8.66 -3.68 -12.04
C SER A 54 7.95 -5.03 -12.09
#